data_AF-A0A517X257-F1
#
_entry.id   AF-A0A517X257-F1
#
_cell.length_a   1.000
_cell.length_b   1.000
_cell.length_c   1.000
_cell.angle_alpha   90.00
_cell.angle_beta   90.00
_cell.angle_gamma   90.00
#
_symmetry.space_group_name_H-M   'P 1'
#
loop_
_entity.id
_entity.type
_entity.pdbx_description
1 polymer ?
#
loop_
_entity_poly.entity_id
_entity_poly.type
_entity_poly.pdbx_seq_one_letter_code
_entity_poly.pdbx_strand_id
1 'polypeptide(L)'
;MSKSQKFQPAVWEKFSLFYLIMGGLACLIGLTACTNLDRVIPAPMVFDEQSKEILAIVPLGTQKERAISLLNAAGITGEFASSPSIYYCDLWERENGKRWHLNVALLFNEDGELYKTRPAQAAVSWKSDSDSASDSETEQ
;
A
#
# COMPACT_ATOMS: atom_id res chain seq x y z
N MET A 1 12.41 -79.53 -27.51
CA MET A 1 11.44 -78.88 -28.42
C MET A 1 10.56 -77.94 -27.63
N SER A 2 10.54 -76.68 -28.07
CA SER A 2 9.61 -75.56 -27.82
C SER A 2 9.13 -75.25 -26.39
N LYS A 3 9.63 -74.15 -25.82
CA LYS A 3 8.92 -73.39 -24.77
C LYS A 3 8.37 -72.11 -25.38
N SER A 4 7.05 -72.00 -25.40
CA SER A 4 6.28 -70.83 -25.82
C SER A 4 6.50 -69.64 -24.87
N GLN A 5 6.81 -68.47 -25.41
CA GLN A 5 6.89 -67.21 -24.69
C GLN A 5 5.51 -66.54 -24.70
N LYS A 6 4.91 -66.36 -23.52
CA LYS A 6 3.58 -65.75 -23.34
C LYS A 6 3.69 -64.22 -23.24
N PHE A 7 2.69 -63.61 -23.87
CA PHE A 7 2.35 -62.20 -24.04
C PHE A 7 2.08 -61.47 -22.72
N GLN A 8 2.52 -60.21 -22.64
CA GLN A 8 2.37 -59.27 -21.52
C GLN A 8 0.93 -58.76 -21.38
N PRO A 9 0.49 -58.35 -20.18
CA PRO A 9 -0.30 -57.12 -20.14
C PRO A 9 -0.08 -56.20 -18.92
N ALA A 10 -0.42 -54.93 -19.16
CA ALA A 10 -1.02 -53.96 -18.24
C ALA A 10 -0.11 -53.24 -17.22
N VAL A 11 0.54 -52.16 -17.68
CA VAL A 11 1.15 -51.13 -16.83
C VAL A 11 0.41 -49.77 -16.91
N TRP A 12 -0.68 -49.66 -17.68
CA TRP A 12 -1.19 -48.34 -18.10
C TRP A 12 -2.31 -47.73 -17.24
N GLU A 13 -2.97 -48.48 -16.36
CA GLU A 13 -4.11 -47.95 -15.60
C GLU A 13 -3.72 -47.11 -14.36
N LYS A 14 -2.50 -47.27 -13.84
CA LYS A 14 -2.09 -46.65 -12.56
C LYS A 14 -1.68 -45.18 -12.68
N PHE A 15 -1.37 -44.70 -13.89
CA PHE A 15 -0.92 -43.32 -14.09
C PHE A 15 -2.07 -42.30 -14.12
N SER A 16 -3.30 -42.72 -14.45
CA SER A 16 -4.44 -41.81 -14.63
C SER A 16 -4.96 -41.21 -13.31
N LEU A 17 -4.95 -42.00 -12.23
CA LEU A 17 -5.48 -41.56 -10.92
C LEU A 17 -4.54 -40.57 -10.19
N PHE A 18 -3.22 -40.69 -10.40
CA PHE A 18 -2.23 -39.83 -9.74
C PHE A 18 -2.31 -38.37 -10.23
N TYR A 19 -2.55 -38.16 -11.53
CA TYR A 19 -2.66 -36.81 -12.10
C TYR A 19 -3.97 -36.10 -11.71
N LEU A 20 -5.07 -36.84 -11.52
CA LEU A 20 -6.34 -36.27 -11.06
C LEU A 20 -6.27 -35.78 -9.60
N ILE A 21 -5.57 -36.50 -8.72
CA ILE A 21 -5.42 -36.11 -7.31
C ILE A 21 -4.45 -34.93 -7.17
N MET A 22 -3.34 -34.91 -7.92
CA MET A 22 -2.38 -33.81 -7.90
C MET A 22 -2.89 -32.53 -8.57
N GLY A 23 -3.78 -32.64 -9.58
CA GLY A 23 -4.43 -31.49 -10.21
C GLY A 23 -5.46 -30.78 -9.31
N GLY A 24 -6.17 -31.53 -8.46
CA GLY A 24 -7.15 -30.98 -7.52
C GLY A 24 -6.52 -30.22 -6.35
N LEU A 25 -5.35 -30.68 -5.86
CA LEU A 25 -4.67 -30.05 -4.73
C LEU A 25 -4.01 -28.70 -5.08
N ALA A 26 -3.59 -28.52 -6.34
CA ALA A 26 -3.02 -27.26 -6.81
C ALA A 26 -4.03 -26.10 -6.88
N CYS A 27 -5.33 -26.39 -7.04
CA CYS A 27 -6.38 -25.37 -7.13
C CYS A 27 -6.74 -24.74 -5.76
N LEU A 28 -6.50 -25.44 -4.65
CA LEU A 28 -6.85 -24.95 -3.30
C LEU A 28 -5.83 -23.99 -2.70
N ILE A 29 -4.57 -23.98 -3.19
CA ILE A 29 -3.51 -23.11 -2.65
C ILE A 29 -3.54 -21.70 -3.29
N GLY A 30 -4.13 -21.56 -4.48
CA GLY A 30 -4.17 -20.28 -5.21
C GLY A 30 -5.14 -19.21 -4.68
N LEU A 31 -6.05 -19.57 -3.76
CA LEU A 31 -7.12 -18.67 -3.31
C LEU A 31 -6.82 -17.90 -2.01
N THR A 32 -5.64 -18.07 -1.40
CA THR A 32 -5.29 -17.40 -0.13
C THR A 32 -4.54 -16.07 -0.28
N ALA A 33 -4.33 -15.59 -1.51
CA ALA A 33 -3.42 -14.46 -1.76
C ALA A 33 -4.06 -13.05 -1.84
N CYS A 34 -5.38 -12.89 -1.68
CA CYS A 34 -6.04 -11.61 -2.03
C CYS A 34 -6.92 -10.99 -0.91
N THR A 35 -6.53 -11.08 0.35
CA THR A 35 -7.25 -10.38 1.44
C THR A 35 -6.39 -9.45 2.29
N ASN A 36 -5.17 -9.11 1.86
CA ASN A 36 -4.45 -7.98 2.44
C ASN A 36 -4.94 -6.69 1.77
N LEU A 37 -6.17 -6.31 2.12
CA LEU A 37 -6.68 -4.98 1.84
C LEU A 37 -5.88 -4.02 2.74
N ASP A 38 -4.73 -3.55 2.23
CA ASP A 38 -3.87 -2.59 2.91
C ASP A 38 -4.68 -1.33 3.21
N ARG A 39 -5.25 -1.28 4.42
CA ARG A 39 -6.02 -0.13 4.89
C ARG A 39 -5.05 1.01 5.13
N VAL A 40 -5.07 1.98 4.21
CA VAL A 40 -4.49 3.29 4.45
C VAL A 40 -5.31 3.95 5.56
N ILE A 41 -4.66 4.21 6.68
CA ILE A 41 -5.26 4.94 7.81
C ILE A 41 -4.69 6.36 7.81
N PRO A 42 -5.45 7.38 8.23
CA PRO A 42 -4.86 8.68 8.49
C PRO A 42 -3.76 8.52 9.52
N ALA A 43 -2.64 9.21 9.33
CA ALA A 43 -1.56 9.20 10.33
C ALA A 43 -2.17 9.59 11.69
N PRO A 44 -1.89 8.84 12.77
CA PRO A 44 -2.45 9.13 14.11
C PRO A 44 -1.86 10.40 14.76
N MET A 45 -1.06 11.15 13.99
CA MET A 45 -0.25 12.28 14.43
C MET A 45 -0.78 13.57 13.83
N VAL A 46 -0.71 14.67 14.59
CA VAL A 46 -1.05 15.99 14.09
C VAL A 46 0.03 16.51 13.13
N PHE A 47 -0.29 17.55 12.35
CA PHE A 47 0.65 18.13 11.36
C PHE A 47 2.03 18.43 11.96
N ASP A 48 2.09 19.06 13.14
CA ASP A 48 3.37 19.46 13.74
C ASP A 48 4.29 18.28 14.04
N GLU A 49 3.71 17.13 14.43
CA GLU A 49 4.46 15.90 14.69
C GLU A 49 4.92 15.26 13.38
N GLN A 50 4.03 15.14 12.40
CA GLN A 50 4.39 14.65 11.07
C GLN A 50 5.50 15.50 10.44
N SER A 51 5.40 16.82 10.56
CA SER A 51 6.42 17.74 10.04
C SER A 51 7.76 17.55 10.75
N LYS A 52 7.78 17.29 12.06
CA LYS A 52 9.03 17.02 12.78
C LYS A 52 9.67 15.72 12.31
N GLU A 53 8.88 14.66 12.14
CA GLU A 53 9.40 13.37 11.62
C GLU A 53 9.95 13.52 10.20
N ILE A 54 9.23 14.22 9.33
CA ILE A 54 9.70 14.47 7.95
C ILE A 54 10.96 15.32 7.95
N LEU A 55 11.05 16.36 8.78
CA LEU A 55 12.25 17.20 8.87
C LEU A 55 13.45 16.48 9.50
N ALA A 56 13.22 15.41 10.28
CA ALA A 56 14.29 14.54 10.75
C ALA A 56 14.87 13.68 9.61
N ILE A 57 14.07 13.33 8.61
CA ILE A 57 14.49 12.59 7.41
C ILE A 57 15.10 13.55 6.38
N VAL A 58 14.45 14.68 6.15
CA VAL A 58 14.82 15.71 5.18
C VAL A 58 14.96 17.06 5.89
N PRO A 59 16.17 17.38 6.39
CA PRO A 59 16.41 18.67 7.04
C PRO A 59 16.19 19.86 6.10
N LEU A 60 15.93 21.03 6.68
CA LEU A 60 15.94 22.29 5.93
C LEU A 60 17.30 22.50 5.23
N GLY A 61 17.27 23.16 4.07
CA GLY A 61 18.42 23.31 3.17
C GLY A 61 18.67 22.09 2.27
N THR A 62 17.94 20.98 2.44
CA THR A 62 18.14 19.80 1.59
C THR A 62 17.67 20.08 0.17
N GLN A 63 18.52 19.76 -0.81
CA GLN A 63 18.21 19.86 -2.23
C GLN A 63 17.09 18.91 -2.64
N LYS A 64 16.25 19.35 -3.57
CA LYS A 64 15.03 18.67 -4.01
C LYS A 64 15.22 17.19 -4.37
N GLU A 65 16.17 16.87 -5.23
CA GLU A 65 16.42 15.51 -5.69
C GLU A 65 16.88 14.64 -4.52
N ARG A 66 17.69 15.21 -3.62
CA ARG A 66 18.14 14.53 -2.41
C ARG A 66 16.99 14.31 -1.43
N ALA A 67 16.11 15.30 -1.26
CA ALA A 67 14.93 15.20 -0.42
C ALA A 67 14.03 14.04 -0.86
N ILE A 68 13.70 13.98 -2.15
CA ILE A 68 12.87 12.89 -2.70
C ILE A 68 13.56 11.53 -2.49
N SER A 69 14.87 11.44 -2.73
CA SER A 69 15.60 10.19 -2.52
C SER A 69 15.56 9.73 -1.06
N LEU A 70 15.66 10.65 -0.10
CA LEU A 70 15.60 10.35 1.32
C LEU A 70 14.19 9.94 1.76
N LEU A 71 13.16 10.63 1.26
CA LEU A 71 11.76 10.25 1.50
C LEU A 71 11.46 8.86 0.97
N ASN A 72 11.81 8.56 -0.28
CA ASN A 72 11.61 7.25 -0.88
C ASN A 72 12.34 6.15 -0.11
N ALA A 73 13.58 6.41 0.33
CA ALA A 73 14.34 5.47 1.15
C ALA A 73 13.70 5.23 2.54
N ALA A 74 12.95 6.21 3.05
CA ALA A 74 12.18 6.10 4.28
C ALA A 74 10.77 5.51 4.06
N GLY A 75 10.41 5.11 2.84
CA GLY A 75 9.08 4.59 2.51
C GLY A 75 8.00 5.67 2.37
N ILE A 76 8.39 6.94 2.21
CA ILE A 76 7.48 8.05 1.98
C ILE A 76 7.41 8.32 0.48
N THR A 77 6.20 8.30 -0.07
CA THR A 77 5.91 8.65 -1.46
C THR A 77 5.09 9.93 -1.54
N GLY A 78 5.08 10.54 -2.72
CA GLY A 78 4.43 11.82 -2.94
C GLY A 78 4.67 12.35 -4.35
N GLU A 79 4.13 13.53 -4.62
CA GLU A 79 4.17 14.14 -5.94
C GLU A 79 4.36 15.66 -5.89
N PHE A 80 4.93 16.22 -6.95
CA PHE A 80 4.97 17.66 -7.11
C PHE A 80 3.59 18.20 -7.49
N ALA A 81 3.29 19.40 -7.00
CA ALA A 81 2.26 20.23 -7.60
C ALA A 81 2.58 20.51 -9.08
N SER A 82 1.67 21.17 -9.80
CA SER A 82 1.92 21.64 -11.17
C SER A 82 3.20 22.50 -11.29
N SER A 83 3.67 23.09 -10.18
CA SER A 83 4.96 23.76 -10.05
C SER A 83 5.97 22.92 -9.26
N PRO A 84 7.27 22.94 -9.62
CA PRO A 84 8.29 22.15 -8.94
C PRO A 84 8.68 22.69 -7.55
N SER A 85 8.02 23.74 -7.05
CA SER A 85 8.32 24.37 -5.76
C SER A 85 7.60 23.72 -4.57
N ILE A 86 6.60 22.86 -4.83
CA ILE A 86 5.79 22.23 -3.77
C ILE A 86 5.72 20.74 -4.03
N TYR A 87 6.16 19.95 -3.08
CA TYR A 87 6.04 18.49 -3.09
C TYR A 87 5.11 18.04 -1.97
N TYR A 88 4.03 17.34 -2.31
CA TYR A 88 3.07 16.78 -1.36
C TYR A 88 3.50 15.38 -0.98
N CYS A 89 3.77 15.17 0.31
CA CYS A 89 3.95 13.82 0.85
C CYS A 89 2.55 13.20 1.00
N ASP A 90 2.34 12.05 0.38
CA ASP A 90 1.04 11.38 0.27
C ASP A 90 0.98 10.19 1.23
N LEU A 91 1.81 9.18 1.01
CA LEU A 91 1.79 7.94 1.79
C LEU A 91 3.12 7.68 2.48
N TRP A 92 3.04 7.13 3.70
CA TRP A 92 4.19 6.56 4.40
C TRP A 92 3.94 5.09 4.71
N GLU A 93 4.73 4.22 4.07
CA GLU A 93 4.79 2.80 4.40
C GLU A 93 5.66 2.59 5.65
N ARG A 94 5.05 2.10 6.73
CA ARG A 94 5.74 1.81 7.99
C ARG A 94 6.20 0.35 8.02
N GLU A 95 7.24 0.08 8.80
CA GLU A 95 7.83 -1.27 8.95
C GLU A 95 6.84 -2.35 9.41
N ASN A 96 5.75 -1.95 10.09
CA ASN A 96 4.69 -2.86 10.55
C ASN A 96 3.61 -3.14 9.50
N GLY A 97 3.85 -2.78 8.23
CA GLY A 97 2.91 -2.94 7.12
C GLY A 97 1.76 -1.92 7.11
N LYS A 98 1.70 -0.99 8.07
CA LYS A 98 0.69 0.08 8.06
C LYS A 98 1.09 1.15 7.05
N ARG A 99 0.11 1.66 6.31
CA ARG A 99 0.27 2.83 5.45
C ARG A 99 -0.46 4.03 6.04
N TRP A 100 0.27 5.12 6.20
CA TRP A 100 -0.25 6.37 6.72
C TRP A 100 -0.43 7.39 5.61
N HIS A 101 -1.61 8.02 5.54
CA HIS A 101 -1.77 9.21 4.72
C HIS A 101 -1.20 10.43 5.47
N LEU A 102 -0.31 11.16 4.81
CA LEU A 102 0.38 12.32 5.35
C LEU A 102 -0.35 13.61 5.00
N ASN A 103 -0.21 14.61 5.86
CA ASN A 103 -0.72 15.95 5.63
C ASN A 103 0.43 16.96 5.64
N VAL A 104 1.50 16.69 4.89
CA VAL A 104 2.68 17.54 4.83
C VAL A 104 3.06 17.83 3.38
N ALA A 105 3.28 19.09 3.08
CA ALA A 105 3.89 19.55 1.84
C ALA A 105 5.25 20.20 2.14
N LEU A 106 6.25 19.86 1.34
CA LEU A 106 7.58 20.46 1.33
C LEU A 106 7.61 21.64 0.37
N LEU A 107 8.16 22.77 0.81
CA LEU A 107 8.33 23.97 0.01
C LEU A 107 9.81 24.17 -0.31
N PHE A 108 10.11 24.21 -1.60
CA PHE A 108 11.45 24.46 -2.13
C PHE A 108 11.56 25.91 -2.59
N ASN A 109 12.70 26.54 -2.32
CA ASN A 109 13.02 27.87 -2.81
C ASN A 109 13.44 27.82 -4.29
N GLU A 110 13.82 28.98 -4.85
CA GLU A 110 14.26 29.08 -6.25
C GLU A 110 15.56 28.31 -6.50
N ASP A 111 16.42 28.18 -5.49
CA ASP A 111 17.67 27.41 -5.52
C ASP A 111 17.46 25.89 -5.38
N GLY A 112 16.21 25.44 -5.23
CA GLY A 112 15.84 24.02 -5.11
C GLY A 112 15.98 23.45 -3.69
N GLU A 113 16.23 24.28 -2.68
CA GLU A 113 16.43 23.87 -1.31
C GLU A 113 15.13 23.92 -0.50
N LEU A 114 14.92 22.89 0.34
CA LEU A 114 13.80 22.84 1.27
C LEU A 114 13.91 23.96 2.31
N TYR A 115 12.98 24.91 2.32
CA TYR A 115 13.01 26.01 3.30
C TYR A 115 11.88 25.95 4.33
N LYS A 116 10.79 25.23 4.03
CA LYS A 116 9.61 25.18 4.91
C LYS A 116 8.73 23.95 4.64
N THR A 117 7.94 23.57 5.64
CA THR A 117 6.82 22.64 5.52
C THR A 117 5.47 23.35 5.76
N ARG A 118 4.39 22.80 5.22
CA ARG A 118 3.01 23.24 5.52
C ARG A 118 2.03 22.06 5.47
N PRO A 119 0.81 22.18 6.01
CA PRO A 119 -0.24 21.19 5.77
C PRO A 119 -0.52 21.02 4.27
N ALA A 120 -0.60 19.77 3.79
CA ALA A 120 -0.91 19.45 2.39
C ALA A 120 -2.34 19.87 2.02
N GLN A 121 -3.30 19.65 2.93
CA GLN A 121 -4.65 20.17 2.82
C GLN A 121 -4.73 21.54 3.50
N ALA A 122 -4.99 22.61 2.73
CA ALA A 122 -5.74 23.74 3.30
C ALA A 122 -7.09 23.16 3.71
N ALA A 123 -7.45 23.25 4.99
CA ALA A 123 -8.59 22.57 5.61
C ALA A 123 -9.84 22.53 4.70
N VAL A 124 -10.02 21.44 3.97
CA VAL A 124 -11.34 21.06 3.49
C VAL A 124 -11.92 20.29 4.66
N SER A 125 -12.90 20.87 5.36
CA SER A 125 -13.66 20.17 6.38
C SER A 125 -14.44 19.05 5.68
N TRP A 126 -13.93 17.82 5.68
CA TRP A 126 -14.73 16.65 5.35
C TRP A 126 -15.63 16.42 6.56
N LYS A 127 -16.84 17.00 6.52
CA LYS A 127 -17.95 16.50 7.33
C LYS A 127 -18.16 15.05 6.88
N SER A 128 -17.81 14.11 7.74
CA SER A 128 -18.36 12.77 7.63
C SER A 128 -19.87 12.91 7.80
N ASP A 129 -20.62 12.71 6.71
CA ASP A 129 -22.06 12.49 6.80
C ASP A 129 -22.29 11.14 7.46
N SER A 130 -22.09 11.11 8.77
CA SER A 130 -22.48 10.03 9.66
C SER A 130 -23.17 10.65 10.87
N ASP A 131 -24.31 11.29 10.63
CA ASP A 131 -25.30 11.58 11.65
C ASP A 131 -26.63 11.92 10.96
N SER A 132 -27.42 10.88 10.70
CA SER A 132 -28.90 10.94 10.59
C SER A 132 -29.46 9.51 10.61
N ALA A 133 -29.24 8.81 11.72
CA ALA A 133 -30.08 7.69 12.12
C ALA A 133 -30.52 7.93 13.57
N SER A 134 -31.74 8.44 13.71
CA SER A 134 -32.63 8.56 14.87
C SER A 134 -33.42 9.85 14.66
N ASP A 135 -34.70 9.99 14.94
CA ASP A 135 -35.78 9.10 15.32
C ASP A 135 -37.01 10.02 15.24
N SER A 136 -38.11 9.54 14.66
CA SER A 136 -39.43 10.03 15.03
C SER A 136 -40.52 9.06 14.56
N GLU A 137 -41.02 8.29 15.53
CA GLU A 137 -42.44 8.00 15.75
C GLU A 137 -43.31 9.24 15.39
N THR A 138 -44.55 9.17 14.89
CA THR A 138 -45.75 8.56 15.47
C THR A 138 -46.90 8.68 14.46
N GLU A 139 -47.88 7.77 14.60
CA GLU A 139 -49.26 7.72 14.07
C GLU A 139 -49.93 9.04 13.61
N GLN A 140 -50.55 9.02 12.41
CA GLN A 140 -52.01 9.13 12.20
C GLN A 140 -52.39 8.94 10.73
#